data_AF-A0A8X6NQF2-F1
#
_entry.id   AF-A0A8X6NQF2-F1
#
_cell.length_a   1.000
_cell.length_b   1.000
_cell.length_c   1.000
_cell.angle_alpha   90.00
_cell.angle_beta   90.00
_cell.angle_gamma   90.00
#
_symmetry.space_group_name_H-M   'P 1'
#
loop_
_entity.id
_entity.type
_entity.pdbx_description
1 polymer ?
#
loop_
_entity_poly.entity_id
_entity_poly.type
_entity_poly.pdbx_seq_one_letter_code
_entity_poly.pdbx_strand_id
1 'polypeptide(L)' 'MNLKGLGEETVNHGLFGGIEHAEKHQRYNINLSNVDGSYNCELKVLDEKKICASLPRMNDDNCLKQLKDL' A
#
# COMPACT_ATOMS: atom_id res chain seq x y z
N MET A 1 5.93 16.83 4.02
CA MET A 1 4.77 17.45 4.72
C MET A 1 4.71 16.84 6.11
N ASN A 2 4.61 17.64 7.16
CA ASN A 2 4.44 17.13 8.53
C ASN A 2 2.94 17.13 8.85
N LEU A 3 2.26 16.03 8.58
CA LEU A 3 0.84 15.83 8.91
C LEU A 3 0.71 15.41 10.39
N LYS A 4 -0.31 15.92 11.09
CA LYS A 4 -0.63 15.50 12.46
C LYS A 4 -1.36 14.16 12.42
N GLY A 5 -0.77 13.12 13.00
CA GLY A 5 -1.41 11.82 13.14
C GLY A 5 -2.68 11.88 14.01
N LEU A 6 -3.74 11.20 13.58
CA LEU A 6 -5.04 11.13 14.26
C LEU A 6 -5.29 9.78 14.97
N GLY A 7 -4.27 8.93 15.01
CA GLY A 7 -4.32 7.57 15.58
C GLY A 7 -4.03 6.50 14.54
N GLU A 8 -4.01 5.24 14.96
CA GLU A 8 -3.68 4.10 14.09
C GLU A 8 -4.93 3.34 13.62
N GLU A 9 -4.81 2.67 12.49
CA GLU A 9 -5.78 1.70 11.96
C GLU A 9 -5.05 0.43 11.50
N THR A 10 -5.64 -0.73 11.74
CA THR A 10 -5.08 -2.01 11.27
C THR A 10 -5.71 -2.38 9.94
N VAL A 11 -4.87 -2.59 8.93
CA VAL A 11 -5.27 -3.00 7.58
C VAL A 11 -4.75 -4.40 7.32
N ASN A 12 -5.62 -5.30 6.86
CA ASN A 12 -5.24 -6.64 6.42
C ASN A 12 -4.93 -6.60 4.92
N HIS A 13 -3.69 -6.91 4.57
CA HIS A 13 -3.18 -6.91 3.20
C HIS A 13 -3.16 -8.33 2.64
N GLY A 14 -3.65 -8.50 1.41
CA GLY A 14 -3.45 -9.73 0.64
C GLY A 14 -2.16 -9.63 -0.18
N LEU A 15 -1.23 -10.56 0.04
CA LEU A 15 0.07 -10.63 -0.62
C LEU A 15 0.15 -11.80 -1.61
N PHE A 16 1.16 -11.76 -2.48
CA PHE A 16 1.46 -12.87 -3.40
C PHE A 16 1.64 -14.19 -2.64
N GLY A 17 1.16 -15.28 -3.25
CA GLY A 17 1.17 -16.61 -2.62
C GLY A 17 0.01 -16.85 -1.65
N GLY A 18 -0.98 -15.96 -1.60
CA GLY A 18 -2.17 -16.11 -0.74
C GLY A 18 -1.88 -15.82 0.73
N ILE A 19 -0.83 -15.04 1.01
CA ILE A 19 -0.43 -14.66 2.37
C ILE A 19 -1.24 -13.44 2.80
N GLU A 20 -1.83 -13.48 3.98
CA GLU A 20 -2.44 -12.31 4.62
C GLU A 20 -1.46 -11.68 5.61
N HIS A 21 -1.34 -10.35 5.60
CA HIS A 21 -0.48 -9.60 6.52
C HIS A 21 -1.22 -8.42 7.13
N ALA A 22 -1.36 -8.40 8.45
CA ALA A 22 -1.96 -7.29 9.18
C ALA A 22 -0.90 -6.23 9.50
N GLU A 23 -1.11 -4.99 9.06
CA GLU A 23 -0.21 -3.88 9.31
C GLU A 23 -0.96 -2.70 9.94
N LYS A 24 -0.32 -2.03 10.92
CA LYS A 24 -0.85 -0.80 11.50
C LYS A 24 -0.40 0.41 10.70
N HIS A 25 -1.35 1.26 10.32
CA HIS A 25 -1.10 2.49 9.59
C HIS A 25 -1.48 3.71 10.42
N GLN A 26 -0.70 4.78 10.32
CA GLN A 26 -1.04 6.06 10.91
C GLN A 26 -2.13 6.73 10.06
N ARG A 27 -3.24 7.12 10.69
CA ARG A 27 -4.32 7.88 10.05
C ARG A 27 -4.05 9.37 10.06
N TYR A 28 -4.48 10.03 8.99
CA TYR A 28 -4.49 11.48 8.83
C TYR A 28 -5.80 11.92 8.17
N ASN A 29 -6.22 13.16 8.48
CA ASN A 29 -7.20 13.87 7.67
C ASN A 29 -6.46 14.91 6.85
N ILE A 30 -6.77 14.99 5.56
CA ILE A 30 -6.28 16.02 4.66
C ILE A 30 -7.48 16.68 3.96
N ASN A 31 -7.38 17.96 3.67
CA ASN A 31 -8.32 18.63 2.78
C ASN A 31 -7.67 18.75 1.40
N LEU A 32 -8.34 18.20 0.39
CA LEU A 32 -7.97 18.36 -1.01
C LEU A 32 -8.82 19.48 -1.59
N SER A 33 -8.18 20.47 -2.21
CA SER A 33 -8.88 21.51 -2.96
C SER A 33 -8.23 21.75 -4.31
N ASN A 34 -9.03 22.15 -5.30
CA ASN A 34 -8.49 22.70 -6.53
C ASN A 34 -7.95 24.12 -6.28
N VAL A 35 -7.15 24.64 -7.22
CA VAL A 35 -6.38 25.88 -7.03
C VAL A 35 -7.27 27.10 -6.79
N ASP A 36 -8.41 27.18 -7.48
CA ASP A 36 -9.37 28.29 -7.33
C ASP A 36 -10.33 28.11 -6.14
N GLY A 37 -10.26 26.97 -5.43
CA GLY A 37 -11.07 26.66 -4.26
C GLY A 37 -12.54 26.33 -4.56
N SER A 38 -12.97 26.25 -5.83
CA SER A 38 -14.36 25.90 -6.19
C SER A 38 -14.74 24.47 -5.79
N TYR A 39 -13.75 23.61 -5.56
CA TYR A 39 -13.91 22.25 -5.11
C TYR A 39 -13.03 22.02 -3.88
N ASN A 40 -13.63 21.44 -2.84
CA ASN A 40 -12.91 20.95 -1.67
C ASN A 40 -13.57 19.66 -1.16
N CYS A 41 -12.75 18.75 -0.65
CA CYS A 41 -13.22 17.58 0.07
C CYS A 41 -12.23 17.17 1.17
N GLU A 42 -12.77 16.67 2.28
CA GLU A 42 -11.98 16.04 3.33
C GLU A 42 -11.72 14.57 2.97
N LEU A 43 -10.47 14.14 3.07
CA LEU A 43 -10.04 12.78 2.83
C LEU A 43 -9.38 12.22 4.10
N LYS A 44 -9.78 11.01 4.47
CA LYS A 44 -9.09 10.21 5.48
C LYS A 44 -8.08 9.32 4.78
N VAL A 45 -6.81 9.50 5.10
CA VAL A 45 -5.70 8.79 4.45
C VAL A 45 -4.84 8.07 5.46
N LEU A 46 -4.14 7.04 4.99
CA LEU A 46 -3.18 6.24 5.75
C LEU A 46 -1.77 6.56 5.28
N ASP A 47 -0.76 6.39 6.15
CA ASP A 47 0.63 6.41 5.72
C ASP A 47 0.95 5.25 4.78
N GLU A 48 1.95 5.48 3.95
CA GLU A 48 2.56 4.40 3.19
C GLU A 48 3.56 3.66 4.10
N LYS A 49 3.29 2.38 4.31
CA LYS A 49 4.26 1.43 4.85
C LYS A 49 4.59 0.38 3.80
N LYS A 50 5.86 0.00 3.73
CA LYS A 50 6.30 -1.10 2.89
C LYS A 50 5.78 -2.42 3.46
N ILE A 51 4.69 -2.91 2.88
CA ILE A 51 4.01 -4.16 3.25
C ILE A 51 4.56 -5.39 2.52
N CYS A 52 5.12 -5.19 1.33
CA CYS A 52 5.76 -6.23 0.55
C CYS A 52 7.27 -5.99 0.48
N ALA A 53 8.05 -7.02 0.77
CA ALA A 53 9.46 -7.05 0.44
C ALA A 53 9.66 -7.41 -1.04
N SER A 54 10.91 -7.42 -1.49
CA SER A 54 11.27 -7.98 -2.79
C SER A 54 10.67 -9.39 -2.90
N LEU A 55 10.00 -9.69 -4.02
CA LEU A 55 9.56 -11.05 -4.28
C LEU A 55 10.78 -11.97 -4.28
N PRO A 56 10.72 -13.12 -3.57
CA PRO A 56 11.82 -14.07 -3.61
C PRO A 56 12.05 -14.48 -5.07
N ARG A 57 13.32 -14.56 -5.47
CA ARG A 57 13.67 -15.05 -6.79
C ARG A 57 13.19 -16.49 -6.90
N MET A 58 12.44 -16.80 -7.96
CA MET A 58 12.08 -18.17 -8.24
C MET A 58 13.36 -18.94 -8.59
N ASN A 59 13.64 -20.00 -7.83
CA ASN A 59 14.84 -20.83 -8.00
C ASN A 59 14.53 -22.16 -8.71
N ASP A 60 13.29 -22.35 -9.17
CA ASP A 60 12.90 -23.53 -9.94
C ASP A 60 13.18 -23.30 -11.43
N ASP A 61 14.23 -23.94 -11.94
CA ASP A 61 14.66 -23.82 -13.34
C ASP A 61 13.62 -24.33 -14.34
N ASN A 62 12.78 -25.30 -13.95
CA ASN A 62 11.75 -25.84 -14.84
C ASN A 62 10.61 -24.83 -14.98
N CYS A 63 10.17 -24.25 -13.87
CA CYS A 63 9.19 -23.18 -13.86
C CYS A 63 9.71 -21.94 -14.62
N LEU A 64 10.99 -21.59 -14.45
CA LEU A 64 11.62 -20.48 -15.19
C LEU A 64 11.69 -20.73 -16.69
N LYS A 65 11.91 -21.98 -17.13
CA LYS A 65 11.88 -22.34 -18.56
C LYS A 65 10.47 -22.17 -19.14
N GLN A 66 9.46 -22.73 -18.47
CA GLN A 66 8.07 -22.60 -18.92
C GLN A 66 7.62 -21.13 -19.06
N LEU A 67 8.04 -20.27 -18.13
CA LEU A 67 7.73 -18.83 -18.19
C LEU A 67 8.42 -18.09 -19.34
N LYS A 68 9.58 -18.57 -19.81
CA LYS A 68 10.32 -17.95 -20.92
C LYS A 68 9.79 -18.33 -22.29
N ASP A 69 9.10 -19.47 -22.37
CA ASP A 69 8.48 -19.97 -23.60
C ASP A 69 7.04 -19.45 -23.79
N LEU A 70 6.55 -18.56 -22.90
CA LEU A 70 5.34 -17.75 -23.04
C LEU A 70 5.63 -16.42 -23.72
#